data_AF-A0A1I1GEI6-F1
#
_entry.id   AF-A0A1I1GEI6-F1
#
_cell.length_a   1.000
_cell.length_b   1.000
_cell.length_c   1.000
_cell.angle_alpha   90.00
_cell.angle_beta   90.00
_cell.angle_gamma   90.00
#
_symmetry.space_group_name_H-M   'P 1'
#
loop_
_entity.id
_entity.type
_entity.pdbx_description
1 polymer ?
#
loop_
_entity_poly.entity_id
_entity_poly.type
_entity_poly.pdbx_seq_one_letter_code
_entity_poly.pdbx_strand_id
1 'polypeptide(L)'
;MSVDIHFNASALGSIQEVSLVLFKSWSEKKTLPMKLTKQGWKVSLSLPAGEYKYAFIVNGGIRLNDPEANAYAPDDDEKIWSVLLINAKGQRLHSNQSYRVHLHDYSLATRFDGPGLPGVHKQINLAIDESIVSRFEFTQVEGLHTVTLAWYTPDARLLQWSDHYLVENETSAPIELMFRCQPKTLMQSPLLGIWSLKMFIDGAFVLEDDFKVVDEEVYSRRDFLGCGAD
;
A
#
# COMPACT_ATOMS: atom_id res chain seq x y z
N MET A 1 -13.08 -15.38 -27.72
CA MET A 1 -13.57 -15.50 -26.33
C MET A 1 -13.14 -14.25 -25.59
N SER A 2 -13.96 -13.76 -24.66
CA SER A 2 -13.61 -12.63 -23.79
C SER A 2 -13.13 -13.13 -22.43
N VAL A 3 -12.13 -12.46 -21.87
CA VAL A 3 -11.63 -12.68 -20.52
C VAL A 3 -12.13 -11.55 -19.62
N ASP A 4 -12.68 -11.91 -18.48
CA ASP A 4 -13.16 -10.96 -17.49
C ASP A 4 -12.10 -10.76 -16.40
N ILE A 5 -11.82 -9.49 -16.09
CA ILE A 5 -11.00 -9.10 -14.96
C ILE A 5 -11.89 -8.33 -13.99
N HIS A 6 -11.83 -8.74 -12.73
CA HIS A 6 -12.64 -8.21 -11.65
C HIS A 6 -11.76 -7.48 -10.65
N PHE A 7 -12.32 -6.46 -10.00
CA PHE A 7 -11.68 -5.78 -8.90
C PHE A 7 -12.69 -5.48 -7.80
N ASN A 8 -12.32 -5.85 -6.58
CA ASN A 8 -13.08 -5.56 -5.37
C ASN A 8 -12.12 -5.20 -4.24
N ALA A 9 -12.15 -3.95 -3.78
CA ALA A 9 -11.38 -3.49 -2.64
C ALA A 9 -12.22 -2.53 -1.81
N SER A 10 -13.27 -3.03 -1.17
CA SER A 10 -14.15 -2.24 -0.29
C SER A 10 -13.39 -1.48 0.81
N ALA A 11 -12.20 -1.97 1.20
CA ALA A 11 -11.36 -1.33 2.19
C ALA A 11 -10.84 0.07 1.78
N LEU A 12 -10.79 0.43 0.49
CA LEU A 12 -10.29 1.74 0.03
C LEU A 12 -11.28 2.90 0.24
N GLY A 13 -12.43 2.66 0.87
CA GLY A 13 -13.47 3.66 1.07
C GLY A 13 -14.29 3.90 -0.20
N SER A 14 -14.62 5.17 -0.48
CA SER A 14 -15.42 5.53 -1.65
C SER A 14 -14.62 5.41 -2.95
N ILE A 15 -15.02 4.46 -3.80
CA ILE A 15 -14.42 4.24 -5.12
C ILE A 15 -15.35 4.83 -6.19
N GLN A 16 -14.86 5.85 -6.89
CA GLN A 16 -15.57 6.56 -7.95
C GLN A 16 -15.21 6.02 -9.34
N GLU A 17 -13.96 5.58 -9.51
CA GLU A 17 -13.49 4.99 -10.76
C GLU A 17 -12.38 3.97 -10.51
N VAL A 18 -12.31 2.99 -11.41
CA VAL A 18 -11.20 2.04 -11.49
C VAL A 18 -10.79 1.91 -12.93
N SER A 19 -9.50 2.02 -13.19
CA SER A 19 -8.90 1.76 -14.49
C SER A 19 -7.99 0.54 -14.43
N LEU A 20 -8.01 -0.28 -15.47
CA LEU A 20 -7.03 -1.34 -15.69
C LEU A 20 -5.91 -0.78 -16.55
N VAL A 21 -4.66 -0.85 -16.06
CA VAL A 21 -3.47 -0.66 -16.90
C VAL A 21 -3.00 -2.03 -17.35
N LEU A 22 -2.84 -2.25 -18.65
CA LEU A 22 -2.54 -3.54 -19.26
C LEU A 22 -1.53 -3.39 -20.40
N PHE A 23 -0.57 -4.32 -20.49
CA PHE A 23 0.38 -4.39 -21.61
C PHE A 23 0.91 -5.81 -21.82
N LYS A 24 1.55 -6.04 -22.97
CA LYS A 24 2.22 -7.29 -23.34
C LYS A 24 3.65 -7.01 -23.74
N SER A 25 4.62 -7.48 -22.96
CA SER A 25 6.05 -7.27 -23.23
C SER A 25 6.34 -5.76 -23.46
N TRP A 26 7.13 -5.41 -24.47
CA TRP A 26 7.54 -4.03 -24.80
C TRP A 26 6.44 -3.17 -25.44
N SER A 27 5.18 -3.63 -25.46
CA SER A 27 4.08 -2.85 -26.03
C SER A 27 3.72 -1.66 -25.14
N GLU A 28 3.17 -0.61 -25.74
CA GLU A 28 2.59 0.51 -25.01
C GLU A 28 1.55 0.06 -23.96
N LYS A 29 1.60 0.71 -22.79
CA LYS A 29 0.64 0.52 -21.70
C LYS A 29 -0.73 1.07 -22.11
N LYS A 30 -1.76 0.23 -22.05
CA LYS A 30 -3.16 0.62 -22.30
C LYS A 30 -3.87 0.83 -20.97
N THR A 31 -4.55 1.96 -20.84
CA THR A 31 -5.42 2.25 -19.69
C THR A 31 -6.88 2.11 -20.12
N LEU A 32 -7.63 1.25 -19.45
CA LEU A 32 -9.01 0.90 -19.80
C LEU A 32 -9.92 1.15 -18.59
N PRO A 33 -10.99 1.95 -18.70
CA PRO A 33 -11.93 2.14 -17.61
C PRO A 33 -12.70 0.85 -17.33
N MET A 34 -12.86 0.52 -16.05
CA MET A 34 -13.68 -0.61 -15.60
C MET A 34 -15.13 -0.14 -15.37
N LYS A 35 -16.08 -1.06 -15.57
CA LYS A 35 -17.50 -0.81 -15.33
C LYS A 35 -17.88 -1.27 -13.93
N LEU A 36 -18.60 -0.44 -13.18
CA LEU A 36 -19.19 -0.83 -11.91
C LEU A 36 -20.31 -1.85 -12.12
N THR A 37 -20.32 -2.90 -11.31
CA THR A 37 -21.30 -3.99 -11.29
C THR A 37 -21.77 -4.26 -9.86
N LYS A 38 -22.74 -5.16 -9.68
CA LYS A 38 -23.18 -5.59 -8.34
C LYS A 38 -22.09 -6.29 -7.51
N GLN A 39 -21.03 -6.79 -8.16
CA GLN A 39 -19.95 -7.57 -7.54
C GLN A 39 -18.63 -6.76 -7.43
N GLY A 40 -18.67 -5.46 -7.70
CA GLY A 40 -17.48 -4.62 -7.81
C GLY A 40 -17.22 -4.17 -9.26
N TRP A 41 -15.97 -3.91 -9.59
CA TRP A 41 -15.57 -3.36 -10.89
C TRP A 41 -15.17 -4.48 -11.85
N LYS A 42 -15.50 -4.31 -13.13
CA LYS A 42 -15.22 -5.33 -14.16
C LYS A 42 -14.80 -4.72 -15.49
N VAL A 43 -13.88 -5.38 -16.18
CA VAL A 43 -13.60 -5.16 -17.60
C VAL A 43 -13.55 -6.49 -18.35
N SER A 44 -14.09 -6.52 -19.57
CA SER A 44 -14.11 -7.68 -20.45
C SER A 44 -13.21 -7.41 -21.65
N LEU A 45 -12.22 -8.27 -21.88
CA LEU A 45 -11.17 -8.08 -22.88
C LEU A 45 -11.14 -9.21 -23.89
N SER A 46 -10.90 -8.89 -25.16
CA SER A 46 -10.56 -9.87 -26.19
C SER A 46 -9.05 -9.83 -26.43
N LEU A 47 -8.31 -10.75 -25.82
CA LEU A 47 -6.85 -10.81 -25.89
C LEU A 47 -6.41 -12.02 -26.73
N PRO A 48 -5.44 -11.87 -27.66
CA PRO A 48 -4.79 -13.02 -28.26
C PRO A 48 -3.95 -13.78 -27.22
N ALA A 49 -3.53 -14.99 -27.58
CA ALA A 49 -2.68 -15.80 -26.71
C ALA A 49 -1.37 -15.07 -26.34
N GLY A 50 -0.89 -15.35 -25.13
CA GLY A 50 0.35 -14.81 -24.60
C GLY A 50 0.22 -14.31 -23.17
N GLU A 51 1.32 -13.75 -22.69
CA GLU A 51 1.46 -13.19 -21.36
C GLU A 51 1.20 -11.68 -21.38
N TYR A 52 0.45 -11.21 -20.40
CA TYR A 52 0.12 -9.82 -20.19
C TYR A 52 0.44 -9.43 -18.75
N LYS A 53 0.84 -8.18 -18.55
CA LYS A 53 1.03 -7.55 -17.25
C LYS A 53 -0.07 -6.53 -17.01
N TYR A 54 -0.63 -6.51 -15.80
CA TYR A 54 -1.69 -5.57 -15.44
C TYR A 54 -1.71 -5.16 -13.97
N ALA A 55 -2.37 -4.04 -13.72
CA ALA A 55 -2.66 -3.52 -12.38
C ALA A 55 -3.91 -2.62 -12.44
N PHE A 56 -4.50 -2.38 -11.29
CA PHE A 56 -5.62 -1.46 -11.12
C PHE A 56 -5.12 -0.09 -10.66
N ILE A 57 -5.73 0.97 -11.19
CA ILE A 57 -5.60 2.34 -10.70
C ILE A 57 -6.96 2.75 -10.16
N VAL A 58 -7.02 3.04 -8.86
CA VAL A 58 -8.28 3.36 -8.16
C VAL A 58 -8.33 4.86 -7.91
N ASN A 59 -9.43 5.51 -8.33
CA ASN A 59 -9.63 6.95 -8.23
C ASN A 59 -8.47 7.78 -8.82
N GLY A 60 -7.83 7.30 -9.89
CA GLY A 60 -6.65 7.93 -10.49
C GLY A 60 -5.40 7.98 -9.60
N GLY A 61 -5.44 7.40 -8.40
CA GLY A 61 -4.45 7.61 -7.34
C GLY A 61 -3.62 6.37 -7.03
N ILE A 62 -4.21 5.41 -6.31
CA ILE A 62 -3.49 4.22 -5.83
C ILE A 62 -3.43 3.13 -6.88
N ARG A 63 -2.24 2.53 -7.05
CA ARG A 63 -2.05 1.34 -7.89
C ARG A 63 -2.06 0.09 -7.03
N LEU A 64 -2.87 -0.89 -7.41
CA LEU A 64 -2.90 -2.20 -6.76
C LEU A 64 -2.74 -3.31 -7.79
N ASN A 65 -2.05 -4.37 -7.39
CA ASN A 65 -2.08 -5.63 -8.12
C ASN A 65 -3.42 -6.36 -7.89
N ASP A 66 -3.66 -7.40 -8.69
CA ASP A 66 -4.78 -8.30 -8.52
C ASP A 66 -4.38 -9.43 -7.57
N PRO A 67 -5.01 -9.53 -6.38
CA PRO A 67 -4.70 -10.60 -5.45
C PRO A 67 -5.13 -11.99 -5.95
N GLU A 68 -5.94 -12.05 -7.01
CA GLU A 68 -6.34 -13.30 -7.67
C GLU A 68 -5.48 -13.60 -8.91
N ALA A 69 -4.41 -12.84 -9.15
CA ALA A 69 -3.45 -13.14 -10.20
C ALA A 69 -2.69 -14.44 -9.90
N ASN A 70 -2.35 -15.20 -10.94
CA ASN A 70 -1.62 -16.46 -10.75
C ASN A 70 -0.15 -16.26 -10.39
N ALA A 71 0.39 -15.12 -10.78
CA ALA A 71 1.80 -14.80 -10.65
C ALA A 71 1.99 -13.29 -10.74
N TYR A 72 3.12 -12.84 -10.22
CA TYR A 72 3.58 -11.47 -10.29
C TYR A 72 4.95 -11.42 -10.95
N ALA A 73 5.23 -10.35 -11.70
CA ALA A 73 6.52 -10.17 -12.36
C ALA A 73 6.90 -8.69 -12.47
N PRO A 74 8.20 -8.35 -12.33
CA PRO A 74 8.68 -6.99 -12.56
C PRO A 74 8.55 -6.59 -14.04
N ASP A 75 8.37 -5.29 -14.31
CA ASP A 75 8.79 -4.70 -15.59
C ASP A 75 10.27 -4.26 -15.52
N ASP A 76 10.75 -3.58 -16.57
CA ASP A 76 12.16 -3.18 -16.68
C ASP A 76 12.56 -2.10 -15.66
N ASP A 77 11.57 -1.40 -15.09
CA ASP A 77 11.74 -0.43 -14.00
C ASP A 77 11.57 -1.09 -12.61
N GLU A 78 11.65 -2.42 -12.55
CA GLU A 78 11.44 -3.26 -11.37
C GLU A 78 10.05 -3.11 -10.71
N LYS A 79 9.08 -2.50 -11.41
CA LYS A 79 7.72 -2.39 -10.88
C LYS A 79 7.03 -3.73 -10.99
N ILE A 80 6.48 -4.24 -9.88
CA ILE A 80 5.80 -5.54 -9.88
C ILE A 80 4.37 -5.43 -10.43
N TRP A 81 4.03 -6.28 -11.40
CA TRP A 81 2.72 -6.37 -12.06
C TRP A 81 2.06 -7.73 -11.86
N SER A 82 0.74 -7.73 -11.89
CA SER A 82 -0.06 -8.97 -11.99
C SER A 82 0.12 -9.59 -13.37
N VAL A 83 0.29 -10.90 -13.44
CA VAL A 83 0.48 -11.64 -14.70
C VAL A 83 -0.81 -12.35 -15.12
N LEU A 84 -1.25 -12.09 -16.34
CA LEU A 84 -2.37 -12.75 -17.00
C LEU A 84 -1.85 -13.56 -18.19
N LEU A 85 -2.02 -14.88 -18.14
CA LEU A 85 -1.63 -15.78 -19.22
C LEU A 85 -2.86 -16.28 -19.99
N ILE A 86 -2.86 -16.04 -21.30
CA ILE A 86 -3.94 -16.42 -22.21
C ILE A 86 -3.46 -17.55 -23.13
N ASN A 87 -4.16 -18.69 -23.13
CA ASN A 87 -3.82 -19.83 -23.98
C ASN A 87 -4.27 -19.64 -25.45
N ALA A 88 -3.89 -20.58 -26.33
CA ALA A 88 -4.26 -20.56 -27.75
C ALA A 88 -5.78 -20.56 -28.03
N LYS A 89 -6.60 -20.97 -27.05
CA LYS A 89 -8.08 -20.94 -27.13
C LYS A 89 -8.68 -19.61 -26.63
N GLY A 90 -7.85 -18.65 -26.22
CA GLY A 90 -8.30 -17.37 -25.66
C GLY A 90 -8.83 -17.47 -24.24
N GLN A 91 -8.39 -18.47 -23.47
CA GLN A 91 -8.82 -18.69 -22.09
C GLN A 91 -7.72 -18.24 -21.12
N ARG A 92 -8.12 -17.60 -20.00
CA ARG A 92 -7.23 -17.35 -18.85
C ARG A 92 -6.78 -18.71 -18.30
N LEU A 93 -5.48 -18.91 -18.19
CA LEU A 93 -4.93 -20.00 -17.43
C LEU A 93 -5.00 -19.65 -15.94
N HIS A 94 -5.22 -20.65 -15.09
CA HIS A 94 -5.21 -20.51 -13.64
C HIS A 94 -4.14 -21.44 -13.05
N SER A 95 -3.36 -20.95 -12.08
CA SER A 95 -2.46 -21.78 -11.28
C SER A 95 -3.09 -21.97 -9.90
N ASN A 96 -2.97 -23.17 -9.34
CA ASN A 96 -3.42 -23.47 -7.98
C ASN A 96 -2.31 -23.26 -6.94
N GLN A 97 -1.17 -22.67 -7.33
CA GLN A 97 -0.12 -22.32 -6.38
C GLN A 97 -0.61 -21.20 -5.47
N SER A 98 -0.59 -21.47 -4.17
CA SER A 98 -0.81 -20.47 -3.14
C SER A 98 0.56 -20.03 -2.64
N TYR A 99 0.91 -18.78 -2.86
CA TYR A 99 2.07 -18.16 -2.24
C TYR A 99 1.68 -17.67 -0.84
N ARG A 100 2.51 -17.97 0.16
CA ARG A 100 2.26 -17.57 1.55
C ARG A 100 3.06 -16.33 1.90
N VAL A 101 2.45 -15.49 2.72
CA VAL A 101 3.10 -14.40 3.47
C VAL A 101 2.36 -14.25 4.77
N HIS A 102 3.10 -14.14 5.87
CA HIS A 102 2.55 -13.86 7.19
C HIS A 102 3.10 -12.55 7.73
N LEU A 103 2.21 -11.59 8.01
CA LEU A 103 2.55 -10.38 8.77
C LEU A 103 2.87 -10.80 10.21
N HIS A 104 4.14 -10.75 10.57
CA HIS A 104 4.65 -11.16 11.88
C HIS A 104 4.48 -10.06 12.93
N ASP A 105 4.90 -8.84 12.60
CA ASP A 105 4.82 -7.69 13.51
C ASP A 105 4.59 -6.38 12.74
N TYR A 106 4.01 -5.41 13.43
CA TYR A 106 3.78 -4.06 12.92
C TYR A 106 3.92 -3.02 14.03
N SER A 107 4.64 -1.93 13.73
CA SER A 107 4.78 -0.79 14.62
C SER A 107 4.68 0.53 13.85
N LEU A 108 4.18 1.56 14.53
CA LEU A 108 4.06 2.93 14.05
C LEU A 108 4.84 3.85 14.97
N ALA A 109 5.74 4.66 14.43
CA ALA A 109 6.56 5.61 15.18
C ALA A 109 6.87 6.85 14.34
N THR A 110 7.54 7.83 14.95
CA THR A 110 8.03 9.03 14.23
C THR A 110 9.43 8.83 13.65
N ARG A 111 10.19 7.90 14.26
CA ARG A 111 11.55 7.48 13.89
C ARG A 111 11.89 6.12 14.51
N PHE A 112 12.88 5.45 13.94
CA PHE A 112 13.43 4.19 14.41
C PHE A 112 14.93 4.39 14.63
N ASP A 113 15.31 4.80 15.84
CA ASP A 113 16.69 5.17 16.18
C ASP A 113 17.35 4.02 17.00
N GLY A 114 17.86 2.99 16.31
CA GLY A 114 18.66 1.92 16.92
C GLY A 114 17.90 0.63 17.28
N PRO A 115 18.62 -0.38 17.82
CA PRO A 115 18.04 -1.68 18.14
C PRO A 115 17.15 -1.60 19.40
N GLY A 116 15.84 -1.67 19.21
CA GLY A 116 14.84 -1.70 20.27
C GLY A 116 13.42 -1.57 19.70
N LEU A 117 12.42 -2.11 20.37
CA LEU A 117 11.01 -1.95 19.99
C LEU A 117 10.62 -0.48 20.17
N PRO A 118 10.37 0.29 19.10
CA PRO A 118 9.79 1.60 19.28
C PRO A 118 8.37 1.44 19.80
N GLY A 119 8.01 2.23 20.79
CA GLY A 119 6.63 2.27 21.27
C GLY A 119 5.70 2.61 20.10
N VAL A 120 4.52 1.98 20.06
CA VAL A 120 3.49 2.35 19.09
C VAL A 120 3.03 3.77 19.42
N HIS A 121 3.48 4.75 18.64
CA HIS A 121 3.08 6.14 18.79
C HIS A 121 1.72 6.35 18.13
N LYS A 122 0.66 6.17 18.93
CA LYS A 122 -0.72 6.48 18.50
C LYS A 122 -1.01 7.98 18.44
N GLN A 123 -0.07 8.83 18.84
CA GLN A 123 -0.15 10.28 18.71
C GLN A 123 1.16 10.81 18.11
N ILE A 124 1.03 11.55 17.01
CA ILE A 124 2.11 12.18 16.25
C ILE A 124 1.95 13.69 16.37
N ASN A 125 2.99 14.41 16.77
CA ASN A 125 2.95 15.85 16.94
C ASN A 125 3.76 16.54 15.84
N LEU A 126 3.06 17.09 14.84
CA LEU A 126 3.69 17.75 13.71
C LEU A 126 4.42 19.06 14.09
N ALA A 127 4.28 19.60 15.29
CA ALA A 127 5.15 20.69 15.73
C ALA A 127 6.62 20.25 15.77
N ILE A 128 6.89 19.00 16.16
CA ILE A 128 8.23 18.46 16.42
C ILE A 128 8.61 17.28 15.54
N ASP A 129 7.63 16.51 15.06
CA ASP A 129 7.84 15.32 14.25
C ASP A 129 7.86 15.70 12.76
N GLU A 130 8.84 15.17 12.03
CA GLU A 130 8.98 15.39 10.59
C GLU A 130 8.35 14.29 9.75
N SER A 131 8.27 13.07 10.30
CA SER A 131 7.78 11.91 9.59
C SER A 131 6.94 11.00 10.47
N ILE A 132 6.08 10.24 9.81
CA ILE A 132 5.42 9.06 10.33
C ILE A 132 6.07 7.88 9.63
N VAL A 133 6.44 6.86 10.38
CA VAL A 133 7.12 5.67 9.88
C VAL A 133 6.38 4.45 10.40
N SER A 134 6.00 3.57 9.49
CA SER A 134 5.52 2.24 9.81
C SER A 134 6.58 1.21 9.46
N ARG A 135 6.76 0.25 10.37
CA ARG A 135 7.65 -0.90 10.19
C ARG A 135 6.81 -2.15 10.23
N PHE A 136 7.02 -3.03 9.27
CA PHE A 136 6.37 -4.32 9.14
C PHE A 136 7.42 -5.41 9.09
N GLU A 137 7.19 -6.49 9.82
CA GLU A 137 7.99 -7.70 9.74
C GLU A 137 7.17 -8.82 9.09
N PHE A 138 7.76 -9.53 8.15
CA PHE A 138 7.12 -10.62 7.43
C PHE A 138 7.85 -11.94 7.64
N THR A 139 7.10 -13.02 7.74
CA THR A 139 7.59 -14.39 7.87
C THR A 139 6.86 -15.27 6.86
N GLN A 140 7.39 -16.47 6.61
CA GLN A 140 6.79 -17.43 5.67
C GLN A 140 6.51 -16.81 4.29
N VAL A 141 7.46 -16.01 3.78
CA VAL A 141 7.36 -15.37 2.47
C VAL A 141 7.78 -16.38 1.41
N GLU A 142 6.87 -16.77 0.54
CA GLU A 142 7.12 -17.71 -0.57
C GLU A 142 6.90 -16.99 -1.91
N GLY A 143 7.91 -16.95 -2.77
CA GLY A 143 7.79 -16.24 -4.06
C GLY A 143 7.92 -14.72 -3.96
N LEU A 144 7.21 -14.01 -4.84
CA LEU A 144 7.32 -12.55 -5.05
C LEU A 144 5.98 -11.87 -4.77
N HIS A 145 6.01 -10.89 -3.88
CA HIS A 145 4.85 -10.13 -3.44
C HIS A 145 5.10 -8.63 -3.55
N THR A 146 4.01 -7.87 -3.56
CA THR A 146 4.01 -6.41 -3.40
C THR A 146 3.32 -6.04 -2.10
N VAL A 147 4.00 -5.31 -1.22
CA VAL A 147 3.39 -4.69 -0.04
C VAL A 147 3.12 -3.22 -0.35
N THR A 148 1.86 -2.84 -0.39
CA THR A 148 1.42 -1.45 -0.64
C THR A 148 0.91 -0.84 0.65
N LEU A 149 1.35 0.36 0.97
CA LEU A 149 0.85 1.13 2.09
C LEU A 149 0.26 2.46 1.62
N ALA A 150 -0.95 2.78 2.10
CA ALA A 150 -1.66 4.00 1.80
C ALA A 150 -1.98 4.77 3.09
N TRP A 151 -1.73 6.07 3.08
CA TRP A 151 -1.97 7.00 4.20
C TRP A 151 -3.17 7.88 3.88
N TYR A 152 -4.11 8.00 4.83
CA TYR A 152 -5.34 8.76 4.66
C TYR A 152 -5.46 9.87 5.71
N THR A 153 -5.90 11.04 5.25
CA THR A 153 -6.24 12.18 6.12
C THR A 153 -7.59 11.97 6.82
N PRO A 154 -7.95 12.79 7.83
CA PRO A 154 -9.18 12.61 8.61
C PRO A 154 -10.48 12.73 7.81
N ASP A 155 -10.43 13.38 6.65
CA ASP A 155 -11.52 13.48 5.67
C ASP A 155 -11.58 12.26 4.73
N ALA A 156 -10.87 11.17 5.05
CA ALA A 156 -10.76 9.92 4.28
C ALA A 156 -10.15 10.09 2.87
N ARG A 157 -9.43 11.20 2.62
CA ARG A 157 -8.70 11.40 1.36
C ARG A 157 -7.36 10.68 1.41
N LEU A 158 -7.00 10.01 0.31
CA LEU A 158 -5.68 9.43 0.12
C LEU A 158 -4.64 10.56 0.04
N LEU A 159 -3.70 10.58 0.98
CA LEU A 159 -2.61 11.55 1.02
C LEU A 159 -1.41 11.08 0.19
N GLN A 160 -0.94 9.88 0.47
CA GLN A 160 0.21 9.26 -0.16
C GLN A 160 0.02 7.75 -0.16
N TRP A 161 0.61 7.08 -1.14
CA TRP A 161 0.87 5.65 -1.05
C TRP A 161 2.26 5.34 -1.60
N SER A 162 2.80 4.20 -1.21
CA SER A 162 3.99 3.61 -1.83
C SER A 162 3.93 2.10 -1.73
N ASP A 163 4.76 1.41 -2.51
CA ASP A 163 4.89 -0.03 -2.44
C ASP A 163 6.36 -0.46 -2.39
N HIS A 164 6.58 -1.64 -1.84
CA HIS A 164 7.86 -2.34 -1.84
C HIS A 164 7.62 -3.79 -2.29
N TYR A 165 8.57 -4.36 -3.03
CA TYR A 165 8.55 -5.79 -3.28
C TYR A 165 8.99 -6.55 -2.03
N LEU A 166 8.44 -7.74 -1.85
CA LEU A 166 8.78 -8.66 -0.78
C LEU A 166 9.06 -10.01 -1.44
N VAL A 167 10.28 -10.51 -1.29
CA VAL A 167 10.72 -11.77 -1.89
C VAL A 167 11.16 -12.74 -0.81
N GLU A 168 10.94 -14.03 -1.06
CA GLU A 168 11.49 -15.10 -0.24
C GLU A 168 13.01 -14.92 -0.04
N ASN A 169 13.46 -15.12 1.20
CA ASN A 169 14.87 -15.13 1.54
C ASN A 169 15.27 -16.47 2.18
N GLU A 170 16.55 -16.83 2.13
CA GLU A 170 17.04 -18.11 2.66
C GLU A 170 17.15 -18.12 4.20
N THR A 171 16.77 -17.04 4.87
CA THR A 171 16.97 -16.88 6.31
C THR A 171 15.68 -17.18 7.07
N SER A 172 15.79 -17.69 8.29
CA SER A 172 14.62 -17.81 9.18
C SER A 172 14.23 -16.48 9.85
N ALA A 173 14.97 -15.39 9.61
CA ALA A 173 14.72 -14.10 10.21
C ALA A 173 13.57 -13.39 9.48
N PRO A 174 12.70 -12.65 10.21
CA PRO A 174 11.67 -11.86 9.56
C PRO A 174 12.26 -10.84 8.57
N ILE A 175 11.58 -10.65 7.44
CA ILE A 175 11.92 -9.60 6.47
C ILE A 175 11.27 -8.31 6.94
N GLU A 176 12.06 -7.26 7.11
CA GLU A 176 11.58 -5.95 7.52
C GLU A 176 11.32 -5.04 6.30
N LEU A 177 10.17 -4.39 6.28
CA LEU A 177 9.87 -3.28 5.37
C LEU A 177 9.46 -2.04 6.16
N MET A 178 9.96 -0.88 5.75
CA MET A 178 9.63 0.40 6.36
C MET A 178 8.97 1.31 5.33
N PHE A 179 7.89 1.98 5.73
CA PHE A 179 7.22 2.98 4.91
C PHE A 179 7.22 4.31 5.65
N ARG A 180 7.43 5.40 4.90
CA ARG A 180 7.53 6.74 5.47
C ARG A 180 6.52 7.66 4.81
N CYS A 181 5.81 8.43 5.64
CA CYS A 181 5.02 9.58 5.25
C CYS A 181 5.65 10.83 5.85
N GLN A 182 5.77 11.90 5.06
CA GLN A 182 6.27 13.20 5.50
C GLN A 182 5.18 14.26 5.29
N PRO A 183 4.18 14.38 6.18
CA PRO A 183 3.03 15.26 5.97
C PRO A 183 3.38 16.70 5.59
N LYS A 184 4.45 17.25 6.18
CA LYS A 184 4.92 18.63 5.94
C LYS A 184 5.43 18.86 4.50
N THR A 185 5.88 17.81 3.81
CA THR A 185 6.32 17.92 2.41
C THR A 185 5.16 17.73 1.44
N LEU A 186 4.08 17.08 1.90
CA LEU A 186 2.92 16.72 1.10
C LEU A 186 1.78 17.75 1.19
N MET A 187 1.74 18.54 2.27
CA MET A 187 0.70 19.53 2.52
C MET A 187 1.28 20.82 3.08
N GLN A 188 0.81 21.96 2.57
CA GLN A 188 1.16 23.29 3.09
C GLN A 188 0.59 23.54 4.49
N SER A 189 -0.56 22.93 4.82
CA SER A 189 -1.18 23.01 6.14
C SER A 189 -1.70 21.62 6.52
N PRO A 190 -1.17 20.98 7.57
CA PRO A 190 -1.54 19.62 7.91
C PRO A 190 -2.95 19.56 8.51
N LEU A 191 -3.72 18.57 8.08
CA LEU A 191 -5.03 18.28 8.67
C LEU A 191 -4.84 17.55 10.00
N LEU A 192 -5.21 18.19 11.11
CA LEU A 192 -5.16 17.57 12.43
C LEU A 192 -6.37 16.66 12.64
N GLY A 193 -6.22 15.62 13.44
CA GLY A 193 -7.30 14.67 13.74
C GLY A 193 -6.84 13.22 13.65
N ILE A 194 -7.80 12.31 13.44
CA ILE A 194 -7.52 10.88 13.30
C ILE A 194 -7.17 10.60 11.85
N TRP A 195 -5.96 10.15 11.62
CA TRP A 195 -5.50 9.63 10.34
C TRP A 195 -5.57 8.12 10.37
N SER A 196 -5.60 7.51 9.19
CA SER A 196 -5.51 6.07 9.05
C SER A 196 -4.46 5.66 8.04
N LEU A 197 -3.97 4.43 8.18
CA LEU A 197 -3.20 3.75 7.16
C LEU A 197 -3.85 2.44 6.77
N LYS A 198 -3.62 2.01 5.52
CA LYS A 198 -4.11 0.74 4.99
C LYS A 198 -2.98 0.01 4.28
N MET A 199 -2.76 -1.24 4.66
CA MET A 199 -1.77 -2.11 4.05
C MET A 199 -2.44 -3.17 3.18
N PHE A 200 -1.86 -3.40 2.01
CA PHE A 200 -2.26 -4.42 1.06
C PHE A 200 -1.08 -5.31 0.72
N ILE A 201 -1.33 -6.61 0.56
CA ILE A 201 -0.38 -7.56 -0.01
C ILE A 201 -0.97 -8.03 -1.33
N ASP A 202 -0.26 -7.78 -2.43
CA ASP A 202 -0.69 -8.06 -3.80
C ASP A 202 -2.06 -7.47 -4.19
N GLY A 203 -2.48 -6.41 -3.49
CA GLY A 203 -3.78 -5.78 -3.65
C GLY A 203 -4.88 -6.34 -2.74
N ALA A 204 -4.65 -7.44 -2.02
CA ALA A 204 -5.54 -7.89 -0.95
C ALA A 204 -5.35 -7.00 0.28
N PHE A 205 -6.45 -6.54 0.86
CA PHE A 205 -6.42 -5.79 2.11
C PHE A 205 -5.97 -6.68 3.28
N VAL A 206 -5.07 -6.18 4.12
CA VAL A 206 -4.49 -6.94 5.24
C VAL A 206 -4.68 -6.24 6.58
N LEU A 207 -4.42 -4.93 6.64
CA LEU A 207 -4.39 -4.17 7.88
C LEU A 207 -4.93 -2.76 7.66
N GLU A 208 -5.71 -2.27 8.62
CA GLU A 208 -5.99 -0.84 8.81
C GLU A 208 -5.60 -0.47 10.25
N ASP A 209 -5.03 0.72 10.41
CA ASP A 209 -4.70 1.26 11.73
C ASP A 209 -4.93 2.77 11.77
N ASP A 210 -5.34 3.27 12.94
CA ASP A 210 -5.64 4.67 13.19
C ASP A 210 -4.64 5.28 14.17
N PHE A 211 -4.32 6.56 13.97
CA PHE A 211 -3.47 7.34 14.84
C PHE A 211 -3.87 8.82 14.84
N LYS A 212 -3.63 9.51 15.96
CA LYS A 212 -3.94 10.92 16.12
C LYS A 212 -2.78 11.79 15.66
N VAL A 213 -3.07 12.77 14.82
CA VAL A 213 -2.14 13.83 14.41
C VAL A 213 -2.54 15.13 15.10
N VAL A 214 -1.59 15.71 15.83
CA VAL A 214 -1.73 17.00 16.52
C VAL A 214 -0.64 17.97 16.10
N ASP A 215 -0.81 19.24 16.44
CA ASP A 215 0.18 20.30 16.28
C ASP A 215 0.19 21.11 17.57
N GLU A 216 0.92 20.60 18.56
CA GLU A 216 1.02 21.18 19.90
C GLU A 216 2.45 21.67 20.10
N GLU A 217 2.64 22.98 20.24
CA GLU A 217 3.95 23.51 20.66
C GLU A 217 4.28 22.92 22.04
N VAL A 218 5.43 22.24 22.16
CA VAL A 218 5.90 21.70 23.44
C VAL A 218 6.43 22.85 24.29
N TYR A 219 5.54 23.66 24.85
CA TYR A 219 5.88 24.58 25.93
C TYR A 219 5.51 23.95 27.26
N SER A 220 6.54 23.45 27.97
CA SER A 220 6.56 23.53 29.43
C SER A 220 7.96 23.20 29.99
N ARG A 221 8.80 24.22 30.13
CA ARG A 221 9.57 24.34 31.38
C ARG A 221 8.97 25.48 32.18
N ARG A 222 8.33 25.05 33.26
CA ARG A 222 7.61 25.78 34.29
C ARG A 222 8.36 27.02 34.77
N ASP A 223 7.57 28.06 35.02
CA ASP A 223 7.77 28.97 36.14
C ASP A 223 8.25 28.19 37.37
N PHE A 224 9.52 28.38 37.72
CA PHE A 224 10.06 28.01 39.03
C PHE A 224 10.93 29.17 39.53
N LEU A 225 10.28 29.99 40.35
CA LEU A 225 10.81 30.60 41.58
C LEU A 225 12.22 31.20 41.53
N GLY A 226 12.25 32.53 41.37
CA GLY A 226 13.30 33.39 41.90
C GLY A 226 12.72 34.39 42.91
N CYS A 227 12.12 33.89 43.99
CA CYS A 227 12.11 34.65 45.24
C CYS A 227 13.50 34.49 45.87
N GLY A 228 14.15 35.61 46.20
CA GLY A 228 15.34 35.65 47.06
C GLY A 228 16.59 36.18 46.36
N ALA A 229 16.76 37.49 46.38
CA ALA A 229 18.06 38.11 46.59
C ALA A 229 17.84 39.24 47.60
N ASP A 230 18.68 39.25 48.62
CA ASP A 230 18.60 40.00 49.87
C ASP A 230 18.57 41.53 49.73
#